data_AF-A0A7J6GBR1-F1
#
_entry.id   AF-A0A7J6GBR1-F1
#
_cell.length_a   1.000
_cell.length_b   1.000
_cell.length_c   1.000
_cell.angle_alpha   90.00
_cell.angle_beta   90.00
_cell.angle_gamma   90.00
#
_symmetry.space_group_name_H-M   'P 1'
#
loop_
_entity.id
_entity.type
_entity.pdbx_description
1 polymer ?
#
loop_
_entity_poly.entity_id
_entity_poly.type
_entity_poly.pdbx_seq_one_letter_code
_entity_poly.pdbx_strand_id
1 'polypeptide(L)'
;MQEENQTSSLLRTVVHDLAFVRGKKLGRKMAEEEAKALSYIPETILKKRKTNEEVALRRKAQLELRKHASKKDKKEYIKKPEEFVKEFRYREVDLVRMRHRLKKKRPELATPKSKLLFIIRIQGTNDMHPAVRKTLYNLRLRKVFGAVFVKVNASVIEKLQRVEPYVTYGYPNLKNVKELIHKKGFGNVAKQRVPLTDNNVIEQALGQHGILCIEDLVHEIANVGPHFKEVAHFLYPFMLNKPQGGLKGIKKVYKDGGESGNREDHINELIDKMN
;
A
#
# COMPACT_ATOMS: atom_id res chain seq x y z
N MET A 1 25.97 4.82 3.18
CA MET A 1 27.14 5.73 3.34
C MET A 1 28.12 5.72 2.16
N GLN A 2 28.13 4.72 1.26
CA GLN A 2 29.04 4.74 0.10
C GLN A 2 28.48 5.45 -1.16
N GLU A 3 27.16 5.55 -1.33
CA GLU A 3 26.55 6.17 -2.52
C GLU A 3 26.52 7.71 -2.50
N GLU A 4 26.45 8.34 -1.32
CA GLU A 4 26.49 9.81 -1.19
C GLU A 4 27.87 10.41 -1.51
N ASN A 5 28.94 9.63 -1.34
CA ASN A 5 30.29 10.06 -1.68
C ASN A 5 30.59 10.00 -3.19
N GLN A 6 29.90 9.15 -3.96
CA GLN A 6 30.07 9.07 -5.42
C GLN A 6 29.34 10.19 -6.16
N THR A 7 28.18 10.64 -5.66
CA THR A 7 27.43 11.77 -6.24
C THR A 7 28.12 13.11 -5.97
N SER A 8 28.77 13.26 -4.81
CA SER A 8 29.60 14.43 -4.47
C SER A 8 30.88 14.53 -5.32
N SER A 9 31.49 13.40 -5.68
CA SER A 9 32.72 13.39 -6.52
C SER A 9 32.43 13.80 -7.96
N LEU A 10 31.33 13.30 -8.55
CA LEU A 10 30.89 13.66 -9.91
C LEU A 10 30.50 15.16 -10.04
N LEU A 11 29.94 15.75 -9.00
CA LEU A 11 29.64 17.19 -8.96
C LEU A 11 30.91 18.06 -8.95
N ARG A 12 32.02 17.59 -8.37
CA ARG A 12 33.30 18.32 -8.37
C ARG A 12 34.01 18.25 -9.73
N THR A 13 33.93 17.12 -10.43
CA THR A 13 34.61 16.94 -11.73
C THR A 13 34.00 17.82 -12.83
N VAL A 14 32.66 17.90 -12.88
CA VAL A 14 31.95 18.67 -13.92
C VAL A 14 32.14 20.20 -13.76
N VAL A 15 32.33 20.68 -12.53
CA VAL A 15 32.59 22.12 -12.27
C VAL A 15 34.01 22.52 -12.68
N HIS A 16 34.96 21.58 -12.62
CA HIS A 16 36.35 21.84 -13.01
C HIS A 16 36.54 21.90 -14.54
N ASP A 17 35.83 21.06 -15.30
CA ASP A 17 35.98 21.00 -16.76
C ASP A 17 35.36 22.20 -17.52
N LEU A 18 34.39 22.89 -16.91
CA LEU A 18 33.82 24.12 -17.47
C LEU A 18 34.73 25.35 -17.34
N ALA A 19 35.77 25.29 -16.50
CA ALA A 19 36.71 26.39 -16.29
C ALA A 19 37.89 26.39 -17.27
N PHE A 20 38.10 25.33 -18.06
CA PHE A 20 39.33 25.15 -18.83
C PHE A 20 39.30 25.66 -20.30
N VAL A 21 38.16 26.10 -20.84
CA VAL A 21 38.04 26.41 -22.30
C VAL A 21 38.15 27.92 -22.65
N ARG A 22 38.67 28.78 -21.76
CA ARG A 22 38.86 30.21 -22.10
C ARG A 22 40.30 30.70 -21.89
N GLY A 23 41.23 30.08 -22.62
CA GLY A 23 42.57 30.61 -22.87
C GLY A 23 42.72 31.09 -24.32
N LYS A 24 42.30 32.33 -24.63
CA LYS A 24 42.69 33.01 -25.88
C LYS A 24 43.41 34.32 -25.51
N LYS A 25 44.74 34.32 -25.71
CA LYS A 25 45.62 35.48 -25.63
C LYS A 25 45.13 36.59 -26.56
N LEU A 26 44.94 37.80 -26.06
CA LEU A 26 44.79 39.02 -26.85
C LEU A 26 45.66 40.13 -26.24
N GLY A 27 46.44 40.75 -27.12
CA GLY A 27 47.53 41.67 -26.81
C GLY A 27 47.14 42.95 -26.10
N ARG A 28 48.13 43.49 -25.39
CA ARG A 28 48.13 44.71 -24.60
C ARG A 28 48.03 45.93 -25.53
N LYS A 29 46.92 46.67 -25.48
CA LYS A 29 46.85 48.07 -25.91
C LYS A 29 46.45 48.90 -24.68
N MET A 30 47.36 49.76 -24.25
CA MET A 30 47.12 50.77 -23.22
C MET A 30 46.20 51.82 -23.82
N ALA A 31 44.98 51.91 -23.32
CA ALA A 31 44.13 53.08 -23.43
C ALA A 31 43.78 53.46 -21.99
N GLU A 32 44.07 54.69 -21.61
CA GLU A 32 43.62 55.28 -20.36
C GLU A 32 42.09 55.26 -20.33
N GLU A 33 41.50 54.26 -19.70
CA GLU A 33 40.10 54.30 -19.30
C GLU A 33 40.04 55.05 -17.98
N GLU A 34 39.52 56.28 -18.04
CA GLU A 34 39.02 57.03 -16.90
C GLU A 34 38.30 56.09 -15.94
N ALA A 35 38.68 56.12 -14.66
CA ALA A 35 38.05 55.33 -13.62
C ALA A 35 36.57 55.74 -13.47
N LYS A 36 35.70 55.12 -14.27
CA LYS A 36 34.24 55.27 -14.17
C LYS A 36 33.85 54.96 -12.73
N ALA A 37 33.25 55.94 -12.06
CA ALA A 37 32.74 55.79 -10.70
C ALA A 37 31.89 54.51 -10.62
N LEU A 38 32.24 53.60 -9.71
CA LEU A 38 31.49 52.38 -9.47
C LEU A 38 30.04 52.80 -9.19
N SER A 39 29.11 52.44 -10.07
CA SER A 39 27.70 52.74 -9.84
C SER A 39 27.29 52.08 -8.54
N TYR A 40 26.95 52.88 -7.52
CA TYR A 40 26.53 52.36 -6.22
C TYR A 40 25.21 51.62 -6.38
N ILE A 41 25.28 50.30 -6.45
CA ILE A 41 24.09 49.44 -6.51
C ILE A 41 23.71 49.12 -5.07
N PRO A 42 22.48 49.44 -4.64
CA PRO A 42 22.04 49.16 -3.28
C PRO A 42 22.10 47.66 -2.99
N GLU A 43 22.54 47.31 -1.78
CA GLU A 43 22.79 45.93 -1.35
C GLU A 43 21.58 45.00 -1.53
N THR A 44 20.37 45.56 -1.40
CA THR A 44 19.10 44.84 -1.58
C THR A 44 18.97 44.28 -3.00
N ILE A 45 19.46 44.99 -4.01
CA ILE A 45 19.46 44.54 -5.41
C ILE A 45 20.50 43.43 -5.60
N LEU A 46 21.67 43.54 -4.98
CA LEU A 46 22.71 42.50 -5.04
C LEU A 46 22.26 41.20 -4.36
N LYS A 47 21.59 41.30 -3.19
CA LYS A 47 21.00 40.14 -2.49
C LYS A 47 19.90 39.47 -3.35
N LYS A 48 19.01 40.25 -3.97
CA LYS A 48 17.98 39.73 -4.89
C LYS A 48 18.56 39.03 -6.12
N ARG A 49 19.66 39.54 -6.69
CA ARG A 49 20.35 38.91 -7.82
C ARG A 49 20.94 37.55 -7.43
N LYS A 50 21.65 37.49 -6.29
CA LYS A 50 22.19 36.22 -5.76
C LYS A 50 21.10 35.19 -5.49
N THR A 51 20.00 35.58 -4.84
CA THR A 51 18.88 34.64 -4.60
C THR A 51 18.24 34.16 -5.89
N ASN A 52 18.10 35.03 -6.90
CA ASN A 52 17.53 34.64 -8.19
C ASN A 52 18.47 33.69 -8.96
N GLU A 53 19.78 33.93 -8.92
CA GLU A 53 20.78 33.05 -9.51
C GLU A 53 20.82 31.68 -8.81
N GLU A 54 20.79 31.65 -7.47
CA GLU A 54 20.71 30.41 -6.71
C GLU A 54 19.44 29.62 -7.00
N VAL A 55 18.29 30.29 -7.09
CA VAL A 55 17.02 29.64 -7.46
C VAL A 55 17.06 29.12 -8.90
N ALA A 56 17.65 29.86 -9.84
CA ALA A 56 17.82 29.42 -11.22
C ALA A 56 18.75 28.21 -11.32
N LEU A 57 19.87 28.21 -10.60
CA LEU A 57 20.80 27.08 -10.53
C LEU A 57 20.15 25.84 -9.90
N ARG A 58 19.42 26.00 -8.79
CA ARG A 58 18.66 24.91 -8.16
C ARG A 58 17.61 24.32 -9.11
N ARG A 59 16.84 25.17 -9.81
CA ARG A 59 15.86 24.71 -10.81
C ARG A 59 16.53 23.95 -11.95
N LYS A 60 17.67 24.45 -12.47
CA LYS A 60 18.41 23.77 -13.54
C LYS A 60 18.94 22.40 -13.09
N ALA A 61 19.53 22.33 -11.89
CA ALA A 61 20.00 21.07 -11.31
C ALA A 61 18.85 20.07 -11.10
N GLN A 62 17.70 20.50 -10.58
CA GLN A 62 16.52 19.64 -10.44
C GLN A 62 16.01 19.13 -11.79
N LEU A 63 16.03 19.97 -12.83
CA LEU A 63 15.57 19.61 -14.17
C LEU A 63 16.53 18.60 -14.82
N GLU A 64 17.84 18.75 -14.63
CA GLU A 64 18.83 17.77 -15.08
C GLU A 64 18.72 16.45 -14.33
N LEU A 65 18.59 16.47 -13.00
CA LEU A 65 18.32 15.27 -12.21
C LEU A 65 17.07 14.54 -12.69
N ARG A 66 15.98 15.28 -12.98
CA ARG A 66 14.74 14.71 -13.53
C ARG A 66 14.93 14.13 -14.94
N LYS A 67 15.71 14.77 -15.81
CA LYS A 67 16.05 14.25 -17.14
C LYS A 67 16.91 13.00 -17.05
N HIS A 68 17.89 12.97 -16.15
CA HIS A 68 18.74 11.81 -15.90
C HIS A 68 17.93 10.64 -15.31
N ALA A 69 17.08 10.89 -14.32
CA ALA A 69 16.16 9.89 -13.77
C ALA A 69 15.24 9.34 -14.87
N SER A 70 14.56 10.21 -15.62
CA SER A 70 13.64 9.77 -16.69
C SER A 70 14.34 8.99 -17.82
N LYS A 71 15.60 9.30 -18.15
CA LYS A 71 16.39 8.54 -19.12
C LYS A 71 16.83 7.17 -18.58
N LYS A 72 17.19 7.08 -17.29
CA LYS A 72 17.48 5.80 -16.62
C LYS A 72 16.23 4.93 -16.56
N ASP A 73 15.11 5.48 -16.11
CA ASP A 73 13.81 4.80 -16.04
C ASP A 73 13.40 4.21 -17.40
N LYS A 74 13.58 4.97 -18.49
CA LYS A 74 13.25 4.50 -19.85
C LYS A 74 14.17 3.39 -20.38
N LYS A 75 15.47 3.42 -20.05
CA LYS A 75 16.42 2.37 -20.47
C LYS A 75 16.26 1.09 -19.64
N GLU A 76 15.91 1.22 -18.37
CA GLU A 76 15.76 0.08 -17.46
C GLU A 76 14.40 -0.62 -17.59
N TYR A 77 13.38 0.04 -18.14
CA TYR A 77 12.01 -0.50 -18.20
C TYR A 77 11.66 -1.30 -19.48
N ILE A 78 12.57 -1.45 -20.45
CA ILE A 78 12.31 -2.33 -21.59
C ILE A 78 12.53 -3.78 -21.15
N LYS A 79 11.44 -4.48 -20.83
CA LYS A 79 11.46 -5.91 -20.50
C LYS A 79 12.12 -6.71 -21.62
N LYS A 80 13.02 -7.63 -21.26
CA LYS A 80 13.67 -8.52 -22.23
C LYS A 80 12.70 -9.60 -22.73
N PRO A 81 12.82 -10.10 -23.98
CA PRO A 81 12.04 -11.23 -24.48
C PRO A 81 12.02 -12.44 -23.52
N GLU A 82 13.16 -12.75 -22.91
CA GLU A 82 13.29 -13.82 -21.91
C GLU A 82 12.40 -13.63 -20.68
N GLU A 83 12.25 -12.38 -20.22
CA GLU A 83 11.40 -12.06 -19.07
C GLU A 83 9.93 -12.28 -19.38
N PHE A 84 9.49 -11.98 -20.60
CA PHE A 84 8.12 -12.27 -21.05
C PHE A 84 7.86 -13.78 -21.08
N VAL A 85 8.79 -14.58 -21.64
CA VAL A 85 8.67 -16.04 -21.66
C VAL A 85 8.65 -16.61 -20.24
N LYS A 86 9.51 -16.09 -19.37
CA LYS A 86 9.58 -16.47 -17.95
C LYS A 86 8.27 -16.15 -17.22
N GLU A 87 7.71 -14.95 -17.43
CA GLU A 87 6.44 -14.53 -16.84
C GLU A 87 5.28 -15.43 -17.29
N PHE A 88 5.22 -15.77 -18.59
CA PHE A 88 4.20 -16.67 -19.13
C PHE A 88 4.31 -18.08 -18.52
N ARG A 89 5.51 -18.67 -18.51
CA ARG A 89 5.75 -19.99 -17.90
C ARG A 89 5.37 -20.03 -16.42
N TYR A 90 5.72 -18.99 -15.66
CA TYR A 90 5.32 -18.92 -14.24
C TYR A 90 3.82 -18.84 -14.06
N ARG A 91 3.10 -18.07 -14.89
CA ARG A 91 1.63 -18.00 -14.84
C ARG A 91 1.00 -19.36 -15.13
N GLU A 92 1.49 -20.09 -16.12
CA GLU A 92 1.00 -21.44 -16.42
C GLU A 92 1.25 -22.41 -15.26
N VAL A 93 2.48 -22.43 -14.73
CA VAL A 93 2.83 -23.29 -13.59
C VAL A 93 2.00 -22.93 -12.34
N ASP A 94 1.78 -21.65 -12.07
CA ASP A 94 0.93 -21.22 -10.95
C ASP A 94 -0.53 -21.63 -11.19
N LEU A 95 -1.09 -21.50 -12.39
CA LEU A 95 -2.44 -21.99 -12.71
C LEU A 95 -2.57 -23.51 -12.49
N VAL A 96 -1.58 -24.28 -12.93
CA VAL A 96 -1.53 -25.74 -12.72
C VAL A 96 -1.43 -26.06 -11.23
N ARG A 97 -0.51 -25.42 -10.50
CA ARG A 97 -0.36 -25.56 -9.04
C ARG A 97 -1.67 -25.27 -8.31
N MET A 98 -2.39 -24.23 -8.73
CA MET A 98 -3.69 -23.89 -8.14
C MET A 98 -4.75 -24.93 -8.45
N ARG A 99 -4.78 -25.48 -9.67
CA ARG A 99 -5.67 -26.60 -10.02
C ARG A 99 -5.41 -27.83 -9.16
N HIS A 100 -4.14 -28.18 -8.92
CA HIS A 100 -3.78 -29.30 -8.04
C HIS A 100 -4.17 -29.04 -6.58
N ARG A 101 -3.97 -27.81 -6.06
CA ARG A 101 -4.41 -27.43 -4.70
C ARG A 101 -5.92 -27.57 -4.49
N LEU A 102 -6.73 -27.32 -5.52
CA LEU A 102 -8.17 -27.52 -5.46
C LEU A 102 -8.58 -28.99 -5.37
N LYS A 103 -7.79 -29.89 -5.98
CA LYS A 103 -8.05 -31.34 -6.02
C LYS A 103 -7.46 -32.10 -4.82
N LYS A 104 -6.44 -31.55 -4.16
CA LYS A 104 -5.76 -32.19 -3.02
C LYS A 104 -6.75 -32.41 -1.86
N LYS A 105 -6.83 -33.66 -1.38
CA LYS A 105 -7.58 -34.01 -0.17
C LYS A 105 -6.95 -33.27 1.01
N ARG A 106 -7.78 -32.57 1.79
CA ARG A 106 -7.32 -31.62 2.80
C ARG A 106 -7.14 -32.30 4.15
N PRO A 107 -6.16 -31.86 4.95
CA PRO A 107 -6.05 -32.32 6.32
C PRO A 107 -7.33 -31.95 7.08
N GLU A 108 -7.63 -32.72 8.12
CA GLU A 108 -8.78 -32.48 8.98
C GLU A 108 -8.81 -31.04 9.50
N LEU A 109 -10.03 -30.54 9.69
CA LEU A 109 -10.28 -29.17 10.12
C LEU A 109 -9.67 -28.95 11.52
N ALA A 110 -8.56 -28.22 11.58
CA ALA A 110 -8.04 -27.74 12.85
C ALA A 110 -9.11 -26.91 13.57
N THR A 111 -9.35 -27.25 14.83
CA THR A 111 -10.33 -26.54 15.66
C THR A 111 -9.90 -25.08 15.83
N PRO A 112 -10.74 -24.11 15.45
CA PRO A 112 -10.42 -22.69 15.60
C PRO A 112 -10.38 -22.30 17.09
N LYS A 113 -9.40 -21.48 17.47
CA LYS A 113 -9.20 -21.03 18.86
C LYS A 113 -10.28 -20.01 19.29
N SER A 114 -10.79 -19.22 18.35
CA SER A 114 -11.83 -18.20 18.58
C SER A 114 -13.03 -18.39 17.64
N LYS A 115 -14.19 -17.90 18.08
CA LYS A 115 -15.45 -17.88 17.33
C LYS A 115 -15.48 -16.78 16.26
N LEU A 116 -14.63 -15.75 16.38
CA LEU A 116 -14.55 -14.62 15.46
C LEU A 116 -13.26 -14.67 14.64
N LEU A 117 -13.38 -14.46 13.33
CA LEU A 117 -12.24 -14.28 12.43
C LEU A 117 -12.29 -12.91 11.77
N PHE A 118 -11.12 -12.29 11.66
CA PHE A 118 -10.90 -11.14 10.78
C PHE A 118 -10.10 -11.60 9.57
N ILE A 119 -10.66 -11.41 8.38
CA ILE A 119 -10.05 -11.85 7.12
C ILE A 119 -9.69 -10.61 6.31
N ILE A 120 -8.43 -10.51 5.88
CA ILE A 120 -7.90 -9.43 5.05
C ILE A 120 -7.43 -10.01 3.72
N ARG A 121 -7.79 -9.37 2.61
CA ARG A 121 -7.25 -9.73 1.30
C ARG A 121 -5.91 -9.05 1.05
N ILE A 122 -4.86 -9.83 0.81
CA ILE A 122 -3.49 -9.32 0.60
C ILE A 122 -3.07 -9.29 -0.88
N GLN A 123 -3.73 -10.07 -1.75
CA GLN A 123 -3.31 -10.26 -3.14
C GLN A 123 -4.33 -9.72 -4.16
N GLY A 124 -3.84 -9.36 -5.35
CA GLY A 124 -4.60 -8.82 -6.48
C GLY A 124 -5.52 -9.83 -7.20
N THR A 125 -6.14 -9.41 -8.31
CA THR A 125 -7.11 -10.21 -9.10
C THR A 125 -6.50 -10.97 -10.28
N ASN A 126 -5.31 -10.57 -10.75
CA ASN A 126 -4.82 -10.93 -12.09
C ASN A 126 -4.31 -12.38 -12.21
N ASP A 127 -4.09 -13.06 -11.08
CA ASP A 127 -3.47 -14.38 -11.03
C ASP A 127 -4.30 -15.34 -10.16
N MET A 128 -5.56 -15.53 -10.56
CA MET A 128 -6.55 -16.30 -9.79
C MET A 128 -7.40 -17.20 -10.67
N HIS A 129 -7.48 -18.48 -10.29
CA HIS A 129 -8.45 -19.40 -10.88
C HIS A 129 -9.90 -18.92 -10.61
N PRO A 130 -10.83 -19.01 -11.57
CA PRO A 130 -12.21 -18.51 -11.42
C PRO A 130 -12.94 -19.00 -10.17
N ALA A 131 -12.73 -20.26 -9.78
CA ALA A 131 -13.32 -20.84 -8.57
C ALA A 131 -12.85 -20.15 -7.27
N VAL A 132 -11.57 -19.76 -7.21
CA VAL A 132 -11.01 -19.04 -6.06
C VAL A 132 -11.55 -17.62 -6.02
N ARG A 133 -11.63 -16.95 -7.19
CA ARG A 133 -12.25 -15.62 -7.32
C ARG A 133 -13.71 -15.62 -6.85
N LYS A 134 -14.50 -16.62 -7.26
CA LYS A 134 -15.89 -16.80 -6.80
C LYS A 134 -15.94 -16.96 -5.27
N THR A 135 -15.01 -17.73 -4.70
CA THR A 135 -14.94 -17.94 -3.24
C THR A 135 -14.63 -16.65 -2.48
N LEU A 136 -13.70 -15.82 -2.96
CA LEU A 136 -13.43 -14.50 -2.39
C LEU A 136 -14.62 -13.54 -2.47
N TYR A 137 -15.35 -13.56 -3.58
CA TYR A 137 -16.54 -12.71 -3.76
C TYR A 137 -17.67 -13.11 -2.82
N ASN A 138 -17.84 -14.41 -2.54
CA ASN A 138 -18.78 -14.89 -1.54
C ASN A 138 -18.41 -14.42 -0.12
N LEU A 139 -17.11 -14.26 0.18
CA LEU A 139 -16.62 -13.67 1.42
C LEU A 139 -16.66 -12.14 1.43
N ARG A 140 -17.15 -11.50 0.35
CA ARG A 140 -17.21 -10.04 0.14
C ARG A 140 -15.84 -9.36 -0.03
N LEU A 141 -14.78 -10.13 -0.28
CA LEU A 141 -13.40 -9.64 -0.44
C LEU A 141 -13.07 -9.28 -1.89
N ARG A 142 -13.67 -8.20 -2.41
CA ARG A 142 -13.54 -7.79 -3.82
C ARG A 142 -12.27 -7.00 -4.13
N LYS A 143 -11.82 -6.14 -3.21
CA LYS A 143 -10.66 -5.25 -3.38
C LYS A 143 -9.49 -5.73 -2.52
N VAL A 144 -8.27 -5.42 -2.95
CA VAL A 144 -7.06 -5.66 -2.15
C VAL A 144 -7.12 -4.77 -0.89
N PHE A 145 -6.67 -5.30 0.23
CA PHE A 145 -6.82 -4.71 1.57
C PHE A 145 -8.27 -4.49 2.02
N GLY A 146 -9.22 -5.10 1.31
CA GLY A 146 -10.56 -5.30 1.81
C GLY A 146 -10.53 -6.30 2.96
N ALA A 147 -11.29 -6.03 4.02
CA ALA A 147 -11.37 -6.88 5.19
C ALA A 147 -12.79 -7.04 5.72
N VAL A 148 -13.07 -8.18 6.35
CA VAL A 148 -14.42 -8.55 6.80
C VAL A 148 -14.33 -9.36 8.10
N PHE A 149 -15.24 -9.09 9.04
CA PHE A 149 -15.49 -9.95 10.20
C PHE A 149 -16.38 -11.13 9.80
N VAL A 150 -15.99 -12.33 10.20
CA VAL A 150 -16.72 -13.57 9.89
C VAL A 150 -16.79 -14.46 11.11
N LYS A 151 -18.00 -14.96 11.41
CA LYS A 151 -18.23 -16.01 12.40
C LYS A 151 -17.67 -17.33 11.91
N VAL A 152 -16.92 -18.01 12.76
CA VAL A 152 -16.29 -19.27 12.37
C VAL A 152 -17.32 -20.37 12.23
N ASN A 153 -17.38 -20.96 11.04
CA ASN A 153 -18.19 -22.12 10.68
C ASN A 153 -17.32 -23.10 9.88
N ALA A 154 -17.65 -24.39 9.87
CA ALA A 154 -16.91 -25.40 9.09
C ALA A 154 -16.77 -25.02 7.60
N SER A 155 -17.84 -24.52 6.97
CA SER A 155 -17.79 -24.06 5.58
C SER A 155 -16.88 -22.84 5.37
N VAL A 156 -16.80 -21.93 6.35
CA VAL A 156 -15.91 -20.76 6.27
C VAL A 156 -14.46 -21.23 6.29
N ILE A 157 -14.10 -22.15 7.17
CA ILE A 157 -12.74 -22.71 7.25
C ILE A 157 -12.38 -23.42 5.94
N GLU A 158 -13.29 -24.22 5.38
CA GLU A 158 -13.08 -24.89 4.09
C GLU A 158 -12.86 -23.89 2.94
N LYS A 159 -13.65 -22.79 2.93
CA LYS A 159 -13.46 -21.69 1.97
C LYS A 159 -12.12 -21.01 2.18
N LEU A 160 -11.73 -20.74 3.42
CA LEU A 160 -10.44 -20.11 3.77
C LEU A 160 -9.25 -20.96 3.31
N GLN A 161 -9.28 -22.27 3.53
CA GLN A 161 -8.26 -23.19 3.00
C GLN A 161 -8.15 -23.14 1.47
N ARG A 162 -9.25 -22.87 0.76
CA ARG A 162 -9.24 -22.72 -0.71
C ARG A 162 -8.59 -21.41 -1.16
N VAL A 163 -8.81 -20.33 -0.41
CA VAL A 163 -8.32 -18.98 -0.76
C VAL A 163 -7.06 -18.58 -0.01
N GLU A 164 -6.50 -19.48 0.80
CA GLU A 164 -5.40 -19.25 1.74
C GLU A 164 -4.24 -18.43 1.16
N PRO A 165 -3.75 -18.66 -0.08
CA PRO A 165 -2.62 -17.90 -0.62
C PRO A 165 -2.92 -16.41 -0.88
N TYR A 166 -4.19 -16.01 -0.88
CA TYR A 166 -4.64 -14.65 -1.23
C TYR A 166 -5.15 -13.85 -0.05
N VAL A 167 -5.39 -14.51 1.07
CA VAL A 167 -5.94 -13.91 2.28
C VAL A 167 -5.00 -14.16 3.44
N THR A 168 -4.99 -13.22 4.36
CA THR A 168 -4.48 -13.44 5.70
C THR A 168 -5.66 -13.34 6.65
N TYR A 169 -5.67 -14.15 7.70
CA TYR A 169 -6.72 -14.09 8.71
C TYR A 169 -6.17 -14.41 10.09
N GLY A 170 -6.93 -14.03 11.11
CA GLY A 170 -6.60 -14.32 12.51
C GLY A 170 -7.70 -13.87 13.45
N TYR A 171 -7.37 -13.80 14.73
CA TYR A 171 -8.30 -13.50 15.81
C TYR A 171 -8.15 -12.03 16.24
N PRO A 172 -9.14 -11.16 15.96
CA PRO A 172 -9.04 -9.76 16.33
C PRO A 172 -9.29 -9.57 17.84
N ASN A 173 -8.56 -8.63 18.44
CA ASN A 173 -8.81 -8.17 19.81
C ASN A 173 -9.98 -7.17 19.85
N LEU A 174 -10.62 -7.01 21.02
CA LEU A 174 -11.70 -6.04 21.23
C LEU A 174 -11.29 -4.62 20.82
N LYS A 175 -10.07 -4.21 21.18
CA LYS A 175 -9.47 -2.93 20.76
C LYS A 175 -9.52 -2.75 19.24
N ASN A 176 -9.12 -3.78 18.50
CA ASN A 176 -9.05 -3.74 17.04
C ASN A 176 -10.42 -3.72 16.40
N VAL A 177 -11.38 -4.48 16.94
CA VAL A 177 -12.79 -4.44 16.50
C VAL A 177 -13.34 -3.02 16.67
N LYS A 178 -13.15 -2.43 17.85
CA LYS A 178 -13.58 -1.07 18.17
C LYS A 178 -12.96 -0.04 17.22
N GLU A 179 -11.64 -0.03 17.09
CA GLU A 179 -10.95 0.92 16.22
C GLU A 179 -11.37 0.80 14.75
N LEU A 180 -11.53 -0.43 14.24
CA LEU A 180 -11.94 -0.65 12.86
C LEU A 180 -13.35 -0.10 12.58
N ILE A 181 -14.29 -0.33 13.50
CA ILE A 181 -15.67 0.15 13.36
C ILE A 181 -15.73 1.67 13.46
N HIS A 182 -15.04 2.28 14.43
CA HIS A 182 -15.04 3.74 14.55
C HIS A 182 -14.30 4.46 13.41
N LYS A 183 -13.12 3.98 13.02
CA LYS A 183 -12.28 4.69 12.03
C LYS A 183 -12.64 4.37 10.59
N LYS A 184 -13.07 3.13 10.32
CA LYS A 184 -13.25 2.60 8.96
C LYS A 184 -14.62 1.95 8.74
N GLY A 185 -15.54 2.05 9.71
CA GLY A 185 -16.88 1.49 9.61
C GLY A 185 -17.77 2.26 8.65
N PHE A 186 -18.42 1.52 7.76
CA PHE A 186 -19.47 2.04 6.89
C PHE A 186 -20.66 1.08 6.96
N GLY A 187 -21.86 1.62 7.06
CA GLY A 187 -23.10 0.89 6.93
C GLY A 187 -23.52 0.74 5.48
N ASN A 188 -24.18 -0.35 5.17
CA ASN A 188 -24.86 -0.62 3.91
C ASN A 188 -26.36 -0.32 4.09
N VAL A 189 -26.74 0.94 3.86
CA VAL A 189 -28.12 1.41 3.96
C VAL A 189 -28.65 1.60 2.53
N ALA A 190 -29.75 0.92 2.19
CA ALA A 190 -30.34 0.99 0.84
C ALA A 190 -29.33 0.77 -0.31
N LYS A 191 -28.37 -0.16 -0.13
CA LYS A 191 -27.27 -0.46 -1.07
C LYS A 191 -26.24 0.66 -1.27
N GLN A 192 -26.30 1.71 -0.47
CA GLN A 192 -25.34 2.80 -0.45
C GLN A 192 -24.38 2.66 0.73
N ARG A 193 -23.15 3.15 0.52
CA ARG A 193 -22.10 3.13 1.53
C ARG A 193 -22.19 4.42 2.35
N VAL A 194 -22.68 4.32 3.58
CA VAL A 194 -22.90 5.47 4.49
C VAL A 194 -21.92 5.39 5.66
N PRO A 195 -21.20 6.47 6.02
CA PRO A 195 -20.33 6.47 7.19
C PRO A 195 -21.15 6.35 8.49
N LEU A 196 -20.61 5.66 9.49
CA LEU A 196 -21.25 5.51 10.80
C LEU A 196 -20.96 6.70 11.72
N THR A 197 -21.46 7.89 11.35
CA THR A 197 -21.31 9.12 12.15
C THR A 197 -22.35 9.23 13.26
N ASP A 198 -23.59 8.87 12.96
CA ASP A 198 -24.74 9.08 13.83
C ASP A 198 -25.41 7.75 14.19
N ASN A 199 -25.80 7.59 15.45
CA ASN A 199 -26.48 6.38 15.94
C ASN A 199 -27.82 6.14 15.24
N ASN A 200 -28.48 7.20 14.75
CA ASN A 200 -29.75 7.09 14.01
C ASN A 200 -29.65 6.16 12.79
N VAL A 201 -28.49 6.13 12.11
CA VAL A 201 -28.26 5.27 10.93
C VAL A 201 -28.26 3.79 11.33
N ILE A 202 -27.76 3.50 12.53
CA ILE A 202 -27.69 2.14 13.08
C ILE A 202 -29.07 1.72 13.56
N GLU A 203 -29.74 2.56 14.34
CA GLU A 203 -31.07 2.28 14.88
C GLU A 203 -32.09 2.03 13.75
N GLN A 204 -32.06 2.82 12.68
CA GLN A 204 -32.94 2.60 11.52
C GLN A 204 -32.70 1.25 10.83
N ALA A 205 -31.46 0.76 10.80
CA ALA A 205 -31.10 -0.46 10.10
C ALA A 205 -31.20 -1.73 10.97
N LEU A 206 -30.91 -1.61 12.26
CA LEU A 206 -30.71 -2.73 13.20
C LEU A 206 -31.53 -2.59 14.49
N GLY A 207 -32.34 -1.55 14.65
CA GLY A 207 -33.15 -1.32 15.86
C GLY A 207 -34.14 -2.45 16.16
N GLN A 208 -34.59 -3.17 15.13
CA GLN A 208 -35.42 -4.38 15.28
C GLN A 208 -34.71 -5.52 16.03
N HIS A 209 -33.38 -5.50 16.04
CA HIS A 209 -32.53 -6.48 16.71
C HIS A 209 -31.98 -5.97 18.06
N GLY A 210 -32.48 -4.81 18.54
CA GLY A 210 -32.03 -4.21 19.80
C GLY A 210 -30.64 -3.56 19.74
N ILE A 211 -30.16 -3.23 18.53
CA ILE A 211 -28.86 -2.60 18.33
C ILE A 211 -29.10 -1.12 17.98
N LEU A 212 -28.76 -0.23 18.90
CA LEU A 212 -29.11 1.19 18.82
C LEU A 212 -27.89 2.06 18.52
N CYS A 213 -26.72 1.70 19.06
CA CYS A 213 -25.52 2.53 18.95
C CYS A 213 -24.31 1.77 18.38
N ILE A 214 -23.24 2.51 18.12
CA ILE A 214 -21.98 1.93 17.63
C ILE A 214 -21.41 0.92 18.64
N GLU A 215 -21.50 1.19 19.94
CA GLU A 215 -20.94 0.29 20.96
C GLU A 215 -21.66 -1.06 20.98
N ASP A 216 -22.98 -1.07 20.75
CA ASP A 216 -23.77 -2.30 20.60
C ASP A 216 -23.28 -3.13 19.41
N LEU A 217 -22.92 -2.48 18.28
CA LEU A 217 -22.29 -3.17 17.15
C LEU A 217 -20.95 -3.79 17.54
N VAL A 218 -20.09 -3.05 18.25
CA VAL A 218 -18.79 -3.55 18.68
C VAL A 218 -18.98 -4.78 19.57
N HIS A 219 -19.88 -4.68 20.55
CA HIS A 219 -20.20 -5.77 21.47
C HIS A 219 -20.73 -7.02 20.72
N GLU A 220 -21.70 -6.83 19.82
CA GLU A 220 -22.31 -7.92 19.05
C GLU A 220 -21.29 -8.65 18.16
N ILE A 221 -20.35 -7.91 17.55
CA ILE A 221 -19.29 -8.48 16.74
C ILE A 221 -18.25 -9.21 17.60
N ALA A 222 -17.74 -8.55 18.63
CA ALA A 222 -16.66 -9.09 19.46
C ALA A 222 -17.07 -10.40 20.15
N ASN A 223 -18.32 -10.46 20.65
CA ASN A 223 -18.85 -11.62 21.35
C ASN A 223 -19.51 -12.66 20.43
N VAL A 224 -19.66 -12.34 19.14
CA VAL A 224 -20.36 -13.18 18.16
C VAL A 224 -21.78 -13.51 18.64
N GLY A 225 -22.56 -12.46 18.88
CA GLY A 225 -23.91 -12.55 19.41
C GLY A 225 -24.94 -13.18 18.44
N PRO A 226 -26.22 -13.23 18.84
CA PRO A 226 -27.28 -13.87 18.08
C PRO A 226 -27.54 -13.22 16.71
N HIS A 227 -27.39 -11.90 16.61
CA HIS A 227 -27.65 -11.08 15.42
C HIS A 227 -26.37 -10.72 14.66
N PHE A 228 -25.29 -11.47 14.89
CA PHE A 228 -24.00 -11.27 14.21
C PHE A 228 -24.13 -11.24 12.69
N LYS A 229 -25.02 -12.05 12.10
CA LYS A 229 -25.15 -12.17 10.65
C LYS A 229 -25.71 -10.88 10.04
N GLU A 230 -26.70 -10.30 10.70
CA GLU A 230 -27.39 -9.06 10.34
C GLU A 230 -26.41 -7.89 10.46
N VAL A 231 -25.69 -7.79 11.58
CA VAL A 231 -24.64 -6.77 11.78
C VAL A 231 -23.51 -6.92 10.78
N ALA A 232 -23.02 -8.13 10.56
CA ALA A 232 -21.96 -8.38 9.60
C ALA A 232 -22.40 -8.01 8.18
N HIS A 233 -23.67 -8.25 7.81
CA HIS A 233 -24.22 -7.87 6.50
C HIS A 233 -24.39 -6.35 6.35
N PHE A 234 -24.87 -5.69 7.40
CA PHE A 234 -24.98 -4.23 7.48
C PHE A 234 -23.62 -3.57 7.30
N LEU A 235 -22.57 -4.07 7.94
CA LEU A 235 -21.22 -3.54 7.74
C LEU A 235 -20.72 -3.80 6.32
N TYR A 236 -20.34 -2.71 5.66
CA TYR A 236 -19.59 -2.77 4.42
C TYR A 236 -18.19 -3.34 4.68
N PRO A 237 -17.58 -4.11 3.75
CA PRO A 237 -16.20 -4.53 3.88
C PRO A 237 -15.27 -3.35 4.17
N PHE A 238 -14.45 -3.49 5.22
CA PHE A 238 -13.48 -2.48 5.63
C PHE A 238 -12.43 -2.31 4.56
N MET A 239 -12.07 -1.06 4.28
CA MET A 239 -11.02 -0.73 3.33
C MET A 239 -9.80 -0.27 4.13
N LEU A 240 -8.83 -1.16 4.31
CA LEU A 240 -7.63 -0.89 5.09
C LEU A 240 -6.55 -0.18 4.26
N ASN A 241 -5.63 0.50 4.94
CA ASN A 241 -4.48 1.11 4.30
C ASN A 241 -3.39 0.06 4.03
N LYS A 242 -2.44 0.38 3.15
CA LYS A 242 -1.23 -0.44 3.01
C LYS A 242 -0.45 -0.42 4.33
N PRO A 243 0.03 -1.57 4.84
CA PRO A 243 0.74 -1.59 6.11
C PRO A 243 2.02 -0.77 6.04
N GLN A 244 2.34 -0.06 7.12
CA GLN A 244 3.62 0.61 7.28
C GLN A 244 4.77 -0.42 7.23
N GLY A 245 5.73 -0.22 6.31
CA GLY A 245 6.79 -1.20 6.02
C GLY A 245 6.50 -2.15 4.85
N GLY A 246 5.28 -2.10 4.30
CA GLY A 246 4.89 -2.89 3.13
C GLY A 246 4.65 -4.37 3.45
N LEU A 247 4.15 -5.08 2.43
CA LEU A 247 4.05 -6.53 2.43
C LEU A 247 5.10 -7.09 1.46
N LYS A 248 5.76 -8.18 1.85
CA LYS A 248 6.70 -8.92 0.99
C LYS A 248 5.97 -9.53 -0.21
N GLY A 249 4.64 -9.69 -0.16
CA GLY A 249 3.82 -10.18 -1.25
C GLY A 249 3.98 -11.67 -1.53
N ILE A 250 4.55 -12.41 -0.57
CA ILE A 250 4.91 -13.82 -0.73
C ILE A 250 3.67 -14.69 -0.45
N LYS A 251 3.25 -15.49 -1.43
CA LYS A 251 2.13 -16.45 -1.35
C LYS A 251 2.42 -17.70 -0.48
N LYS A 252 3.33 -17.59 0.47
CA LYS A 252 3.67 -18.64 1.43
C LYS A 252 2.85 -18.45 2.71
N VAL A 253 2.57 -19.56 3.39
CA VAL A 253 1.85 -19.55 4.66
C VAL A 253 2.68 -18.81 5.71
N TYR A 254 2.02 -18.09 6.61
CA TYR A 254 2.67 -17.32 7.67
C TYR A 254 3.60 -18.18 8.54
N LYS A 255 3.21 -19.42 8.85
CA LYS A 255 4.03 -20.39 9.60
C LYS A 255 5.39 -20.68 8.93
N ASP A 256 5.45 -20.58 7.60
CA ASP A 256 6.67 -20.80 6.81
C ASP A 256 7.43 -19.48 6.51
N GLY A 257 7.14 -18.41 7.26
CA GLY A 257 7.73 -17.08 7.07
C GLY A 257 7.13 -16.28 5.91
N GLY A 258 5.96 -16.69 5.42
CA GLY A 258 5.18 -15.94 4.43
C GLY A 258 4.21 -14.93 5.05
N GLU A 259 3.17 -14.56 4.30
CA GLU A 259 2.18 -13.56 4.73
C GLU A 259 0.73 -14.04 4.64
N SER A 260 0.50 -15.22 4.04
CA SER A 260 -0.84 -15.75 3.77
C SER A 260 -1.29 -16.74 4.84
N GLY A 261 -2.59 -16.98 4.93
CA GLY A 261 -3.18 -17.94 5.87
C GLY A 261 -3.37 -17.41 7.29
N ASN A 262 -3.37 -18.33 8.26
CA ASN A 262 -3.67 -18.01 9.65
C ASN A 262 -2.46 -17.39 10.38
N ARG A 263 -2.64 -16.19 10.93
CA ARG A 263 -1.66 -15.50 11.80
C ARG A 263 -2.04 -15.52 13.27
N GLU A 264 -3.16 -16.15 13.61
CA GLU A 264 -3.70 -16.22 14.96
C GLU A 264 -3.78 -14.80 15.58
N ASP A 265 -3.10 -14.57 16.70
CA ASP A 265 -3.13 -13.31 17.44
C ASP A 265 -2.21 -12.24 16.83
N HIS A 266 -1.24 -12.62 15.97
CA HIS A 266 -0.35 -11.68 15.26
C HIS A 266 -1.06 -10.88 14.16
N ILE A 267 -2.33 -11.21 13.86
CA ILE A 267 -3.16 -10.36 12.99
C ILE A 267 -3.33 -8.97 13.60
N ASN A 268 -3.30 -8.86 14.93
CA ASN A 268 -3.55 -7.62 15.63
C ASN A 268 -2.48 -6.57 15.35
N GLU A 269 -1.21 -6.98 15.35
CA GLU A 269 -0.08 -6.13 14.95
C GLU A 269 -0.18 -5.67 13.50
N LEU A 270 -0.73 -6.51 12.62
CA LEU A 270 -0.94 -6.14 11.22
C LEU A 270 -2.07 -5.12 11.06
N ILE A 271 -3.17 -5.29 11.80
CA ILE A 271 -4.29 -4.34 11.82
C ILE A 271 -3.80 -2.97 12.28
N ASP A 272 -3.02 -2.91 13.36
CA ASP A 272 -2.47 -1.66 13.88
C ASP A 272 -1.62 -0.92 12.84
N LYS A 273 -0.83 -1.65 12.03
CA LYS A 273 -0.02 -1.08 10.94
C LYS A 273 -0.85 -0.62 9.73
N MET A 274 -2.08 -1.10 9.58
CA MET A 274 -2.98 -0.84 8.45
C MET A 274 -4.13 0.13 8.79
N ASN A 275 -4.24 0.51 10.06
CA ASN A 275 -5.22 1.47 10.54
C ASN A 275 -4.93 2.90 10.07
#